data_AF-A0A7W1AXD2-F1
#
_entry.id   AF-A0A7W1AXD2-F1
#
_cell.length_a   1.000
_cell.length_b   1.000
_cell.length_c   1.000
_cell.angle_alpha   90.00
_cell.angle_beta   90.00
_cell.angle_gamma   90.00
#
_symmetry.space_group_name_H-M   'P 1'
#
loop_
_entity.id
_entity.type
_entity.pdbx_description
1 polymer ?
#
loop_
_entity_poly.entity_id
_entity_poly.type
_entity_poly.pdbx_seq_one_letter_code
_entity_poly.pdbx_strand_id
1 'polypeptide(L)'
;MDKLVVLRGSDLLGVRSRIDAKSHVKQEASARVLVLEGDASSVEAITASPEVSSFEELAADPEGFASLELTPSEEMFIEAWNQGQSMQKKDRVGEGLTWDHEGFEAP
;
A
#
# COMPACT_ATOMS: atom_id res chain seq x y z
N MET A 1 -6.53 -8.93 -2.55
CA MET A 1 -5.80 -7.81 -3.17
C MET A 1 -5.32 -6.93 -2.06
N ASP A 2 -4.06 -6.51 -2.11
CA ASP A 2 -3.46 -5.65 -1.11
C ASP A 2 -3.38 -4.22 -1.65
N LYS A 3 -3.75 -3.22 -0.84
CA LYS A 3 -3.73 -1.82 -1.26
C LYS A 3 -3.31 -0.91 -0.11
N LEU A 4 -2.26 -0.12 -0.34
CA LEU A 4 -1.84 0.92 0.59
C LEU A 4 -2.78 2.13 0.46
N VAL A 5 -3.28 2.59 1.61
CA VAL A 5 -4.17 3.74 1.72
C VAL A 5 -3.70 4.69 2.81
N VAL A 6 -3.97 5.97 2.59
CA VAL A 6 -3.76 7.03 3.57
C VAL A 6 -5.11 7.67 3.89
N LEU A 7 -5.48 7.68 5.16
CA LEU A 7 -6.72 8.27 5.64
C LEU A 7 -6.54 9.80 5.72
N ARG A 8 -7.42 10.52 5.03
CA ARG A 8 -7.48 11.98 4.94
C ARG A 8 -8.70 12.46 5.72
N GLY A 9 -8.49 12.98 6.92
CA GLY A 9 -9.59 13.56 7.70
C GLY A 9 -9.43 13.38 9.20
N SER A 10 -10.33 14.03 9.92
CA SER A 10 -10.39 13.99 11.38
C SER A 10 -11.18 12.79 11.93
N ASP A 11 -12.08 12.19 11.13
CA ASP A 11 -12.85 11.01 11.53
C ASP A 11 -12.15 9.69 11.16
N LEU A 12 -10.95 9.49 11.71
CA LEU A 12 -10.19 8.26 11.46
C LEU A 12 -10.92 7.01 11.97
N LEU A 13 -11.68 7.12 13.07
CA LEU A 13 -12.41 6.00 13.67
C LEU A 13 -13.59 5.55 12.80
N GLY A 14 -14.37 6.48 12.26
CA GLY A 14 -15.48 6.16 11.36
C GLY A 14 -14.99 5.51 10.08
N VAL A 15 -13.89 6.01 9.50
CA VAL A 15 -13.26 5.40 8.32
C VAL A 15 -12.77 3.99 8.63
N ARG A 16 -12.11 3.79 9.79
CA ARG A 16 -11.63 2.47 10.23
C ARG A 16 -12.75 1.46 10.41
N SER A 17 -13.86 1.86 11.04
CA SER A 17 -15.00 0.97 11.21
C SER A 17 -15.59 0.52 9.86
N ARG A 18 -15.56 1.37 8.83
CA ARG A 18 -15.97 0.99 7.47
C ARG A 18 -14.96 0.06 6.79
N ILE A 19 -13.67 0.26 7.05
CA ILE A 19 -12.60 -0.63 6.61
C ILE A 19 -12.84 -2.01 7.21
N ASP A 20 -12.93 -2.13 8.54
CA ASP A 20 -13.09 -3.42 9.24
C ASP A 20 -14.37 -4.17 8.84
N ALA A 21 -15.41 -3.45 8.40
CA ALA A 21 -16.66 -4.05 7.94
C ALA A 21 -16.59 -4.66 6.53
N LYS A 22 -15.63 -4.25 5.70
CA LYS A 22 -15.58 -4.59 4.27
C LYS A 22 -14.24 -5.20 3.82
N SER A 23 -13.16 -4.89 4.51
CA SER A 23 -11.82 -5.41 4.26
C SER A 23 -11.10 -5.67 5.57
N HIS A 24 -9.86 -6.14 5.46
CA HIS A 24 -9.00 -6.40 6.60
C HIS A 24 -7.78 -5.46 6.57
N VAL A 25 -7.42 -4.90 7.71
CA VAL A 25 -6.13 -4.20 7.83
C VAL A 25 -5.03 -5.25 7.96
N LYS A 26 -4.25 -5.45 6.90
CA LYS A 26 -3.14 -6.38 6.86
C LYS A 26 -1.91 -5.84 7.59
N GLN A 27 -1.63 -4.55 7.38
CA GLN A 27 -0.51 -3.86 8.02
C GLN A 27 -0.92 -2.45 8.40
N GLU A 28 -0.39 -1.98 9.53
CA GLU A 28 -0.60 -0.64 10.05
C GLU A 28 0.76 0.00 10.29
N ALA A 29 1.04 1.07 9.55
CA ALA A 29 2.24 1.88 9.75
C ALA A 29 1.96 3.02 10.74
N SER A 30 0.75 3.56 10.71
CA SER A 30 0.26 4.57 11.64
C SER A 30 -1.26 4.56 11.69
N ALA A 31 -1.84 5.39 12.56
CA ALA A 31 -3.29 5.56 12.66
C ALA A 31 -3.97 6.02 11.35
N ARG A 32 -3.20 6.56 10.39
CA ARG A 32 -3.70 7.02 9.08
C ARG A 32 -3.09 6.27 7.89
N VAL A 33 -1.99 5.53 8.03
CA VAL A 33 -1.36 4.80 6.92
C VAL A 33 -1.53 3.30 7.13
N LEU A 34 -2.32 2.68 6.25
CA LEU A 34 -2.75 1.29 6.37
C LEU A 34 -2.55 0.54 5.05
N VAL A 35 -2.30 -0.76 5.15
CA VAL A 35 -2.40 -1.69 4.03
C VAL A 35 -3.66 -2.52 4.22
N LEU A 36 -4.58 -2.40 3.27
CA LEU A 36 -5.83 -3.15 3.26
C LEU A 36 -5.65 -4.43 2.46
N GLU A 37 -6.17 -5.54 2.96
CA GLU A 37 -6.34 -6.79 2.24
C GLU A 37 -7.84 -7.10 2.12
N GLY A 38 -8.30 -7.38 0.91
CA GLY A 38 -9.69 -7.75 0.66
C GLY A 38 -9.94 -8.12 -0.79
N ASP A 39 -11.21 -8.36 -1.12
CA ASP A 39 -11.64 -8.46 -2.51
C ASP A 39 -11.58 -7.09 -3.20
N ALA A 40 -11.45 -7.09 -4.53
CA ALA A 40 -11.29 -5.87 -5.32
C ALA A 40 -12.45 -4.89 -5.11
N SER A 41 -13.69 -5.37 -5.09
CA SER A 41 -14.88 -4.52 -4.96
C SER A 41 -14.96 -3.84 -3.60
N SER A 42 -14.62 -4.54 -2.52
CA SER A 42 -14.59 -3.98 -1.17
C SER A 42 -13.48 -2.95 -1.01
N VAL A 43 -12.28 -3.24 -1.51
CA VAL A 43 -11.14 -2.32 -1.46
C VAL A 43 -11.42 -1.07 -2.32
N GLU A 44 -11.96 -1.22 -3.53
CA GLU A 44 -12.35 -0.10 -4.39
C GLU A 44 -13.41 0.78 -3.73
N ALA A 45 -14.42 0.17 -3.10
CA ALA A 45 -15.47 0.91 -2.39
C ALA A 45 -14.93 1.74 -1.21
N ILE A 46 -13.85 1.28 -0.56
CA ILE A 46 -13.16 2.05 0.49
C ILE A 46 -12.35 3.18 -0.12
N THR A 47 -11.57 2.91 -1.17
CA THR A 47 -10.71 3.93 -1.81
C THR A 47 -11.48 4.99 -2.57
N ALA A 48 -12.74 4.73 -2.96
CA ALA A 48 -13.62 5.73 -3.55
C ALA A 48 -14.11 6.80 -2.54
N SER A 49 -13.87 6.59 -1.25
CA SER A 49 -14.22 7.57 -0.20
C SER A 49 -13.27 8.77 -0.26
N PRO A 50 -13.77 10.02 -0.22
CA PRO A 50 -12.92 11.22 -0.25
C PRO A 50 -11.98 11.34 0.96
N GLU A 51 -12.32 10.65 2.05
CA GLU A 51 -11.51 10.56 3.28
C GLU A 51 -10.39 9.51 3.18
N VAL A 52 -10.24 8.84 2.04
CA VAL A 52 -9.22 7.82 1.80
C VAL A 52 -8.49 8.20 0.53
N SER A 53 -7.17 8.02 0.51
CA SER A 53 -6.40 8.15 -0.71
C SER A 53 -5.54 6.93 -0.90
N SER A 54 -5.74 6.30 -2.04
CA SER A 54 -4.95 5.15 -2.44
C SER A 54 -3.54 5.57 -2.85
N PHE A 55 -2.59 4.66 -2.72
CA PHE A 55 -1.23 4.90 -3.20
C PHE A 55 -1.18 5.34 -4.68
N GLU A 56 -2.04 4.81 -5.55
CA GLU A 56 -2.06 5.17 -6.98
C GLU A 56 -2.50 6.63 -7.19
N GLU A 57 -3.46 7.12 -6.41
CA GLU A 57 -3.88 8.51 -6.43
C GLU A 57 -2.77 9.42 -5.90
N LEU A 58 -2.09 8.99 -4.83
CA LEU A 58 -0.95 9.72 -4.26
C LEU A 58 0.24 9.79 -5.22
N ALA A 59 0.49 8.72 -5.97
CA ALA A 59 1.55 8.68 -6.97
C ALA A 59 1.19 9.53 -8.22
N ALA A 60 -0.09 9.64 -8.54
CA ALA A 60 -0.58 10.49 -9.64
C ALA A 60 -0.62 11.98 -9.26
N ASP A 61 -0.76 12.30 -7.97
CA ASP A 61 -0.82 13.67 -7.43
C ASP A 61 0.27 13.90 -6.35
N PRO A 62 1.52 14.16 -6.77
CA PRO A 62 2.62 14.41 -5.85
C PRO A 62 2.44 15.68 -5.01
N GLU A 63 1.72 16.69 -5.51
CA GLU A 63 1.43 17.91 -4.75
C GLU A 63 0.40 17.65 -3.63
N GLY A 64 -0.63 16.87 -3.93
CA GLY A 64 -1.59 16.39 -2.94
C GLY A 64 -0.98 15.40 -1.94
N PHE A 65 0.05 14.64 -2.32
CA PHE A 65 0.83 13.81 -1.40
C PHE A 65 1.65 14.66 -0.43
N ALA A 66 2.38 15.67 -0.93
CA ALA A 66 3.17 16.58 -0.09
C ALA A 66 2.29 17.38 0.90
N SER A 67 1.03 17.66 0.51
CA SER A 67 0.06 18.37 1.35
C SER A 67 -0.45 17.55 2.55
N LEU A 68 -0.16 16.25 2.62
CA LEU A 68 -0.64 15.39 3.71
C LEU A 68 0.14 15.51 5.02
N GLU A 69 1.24 16.30 5.02
CA GLU A 69 2.13 16.49 6.17
C GLU A 69 2.45 15.16 6.85
N LEU A 70 2.90 14.18 6.05
CA LEU A 70 3.28 12.87 6.53
C LEU A 70 4.50 12.97 7.44
N THR A 71 4.53 12.14 8.46
CA THR A 71 5.72 12.00 9.30
C THR A 71 6.82 11.27 8.51
N PRO A 72 8.11 11.47 8.83
CA PRO A 72 9.20 10.78 8.15
C PRO A 72 9.07 9.24 8.16
N SER A 73 8.48 8.68 9.22
CA SER A 73 8.22 7.24 9.33
C SER A 73 7.13 6.77 8.37
N GLU A 74 6.08 7.57 8.17
CA GLU A 74 5.02 7.27 7.20
C GLU A 74 5.53 7.35 5.76
N GLU A 75 6.33 8.37 5.44
CA GLU A 75 6.97 8.51 4.13
C GLU A 75 7.86 7.30 3.82
N MET A 76 8.74 6.93 4.76
CA MET A 76 9.62 5.77 4.61
C MET A 76 8.83 4.47 4.40
N PHE A 77 7.72 4.29 5.12
CA PHE A 77 6.87 3.11 4.94
C PHE A 77 6.24 3.06 3.54
N ILE A 78 5.71 4.19 3.06
CA ILE A 78 5.09 4.30 1.74
C ILE A 78 6.14 4.05 0.64
N GLU A 79 7.35 4.59 0.81
CA GLU A 79 8.46 4.37 -0.11
C GLU A 79 8.86 2.88 -0.15
N ALA A 80 9.01 2.25 1.02
CA ALA A 80 9.35 0.83 1.12
C ALA A 80 8.27 -0.05 0.48
N TRP A 81 6.98 0.28 0.68
CA TRP A 81 5.87 -0.40 0.02
C TRP A 81 5.96 -0.28 -1.50
N ASN A 82 6.20 0.92 -2.02
CA ASN A 82 6.36 1.16 -3.46
C ASN A 82 7.53 0.35 -4.04
N GLN A 83 8.68 0.35 -3.37
CA GLN A 83 9.83 -0.45 -3.76
C GLN A 83 9.50 -1.95 -3.76
N GLY A 84 8.80 -2.46 -2.73
CA GLY A 84 8.35 -3.84 -2.65
C GLY A 84 7.43 -4.25 -3.81
N GLN A 85 6.46 -3.40 -4.16
CA GLN A 85 5.59 -3.63 -5.32
C GLN A 85 6.36 -3.63 -6.64
N SER A 86 7.40 -2.79 -6.78
CA SER A 86 8.27 -2.80 -7.95
C SER A 86 9.15 -4.05 -8.04
N MET A 87 9.61 -4.58 -6.91
CA MET A 87 10.42 -5.79 -6.86
C MET A 87 9.59 -7.05 -7.13
N GLN A 88 8.35 -7.13 -6.65
CA GLN A 88 7.43 -8.23 -7.00
C GLN A 88 7.10 -8.27 -8.50
N LYS A 89 7.16 -7.13 -9.19
CA LYS A 89 6.98 -7.06 -10.65
C LYS A 89 8.22 -7.45 -11.45
N LYS A 90 9.41 -7.45 -10.83
CA LYS A 90 10.61 -7.98 -11.45
C LYS A 90 10.63 -9.47 -11.19
N ASP A 91 10.25 -10.26 -12.19
CA ASP A 91 10.64 -11.68 -12.25
C ASP A 91 12.15 -11.72 -12.02
N ARG A 92 12.56 -12.25 -10.86
CA ARG A 92 13.98 -12.42 -10.58
C ARG A 92 14.47 -13.53 -11.50
N VAL A 93 15.43 -13.21 -12.36
CA VAL A 93 16.05 -14.21 -13.23
C VAL A 93 16.65 -15.29 -12.34
N GLY A 94 16.10 -16.51 -12.42
CA GLY A 94 16.53 -17.65 -11.63
C GLY A 94 15.70 -17.98 -10.38
N GLU A 95 14.59 -17.29 -10.11
CA GLU A 95 13.69 -17.65 -9.01
C GLU A 95 13.04 -19.03 -9.25
N GLY A 96 13.19 -19.96 -8.29
CA GLY A 96 12.71 -21.34 -8.41
C GLY A 96 13.68 -22.32 -9.08
N LEU A 97 14.85 -21.85 -9.54
CA LEU A 97 15.92 -22.72 -10.00
C LEU A 97 16.78 -23.20 -8.83
N THR A 98 17.24 -24.45 -8.89
CA THR A 98 18.26 -24.95 -7.96
C THR A 98 19.57 -24.19 -8.15
N TRP A 99 20.37 -24.07 -7.09
CA TRP A 99 21.63 -23.31 -7.09
C TRP A 99 22.61 -23.71 -8.21
N ASP A 100 22.51 -24.95 -8.71
CA ASP A 100 23.37 -25.48 -9.77
C ASP A 100 22.81 -25.30 -11.19
N HIS A 101 21.68 -24.59 -11.37
CA HIS A 101 21.08 -24.38 -12.69
C HIS A 101 21.78 -23.27 -13.47
N GLU A 102 22.06 -23.51 -14.75
CA GLU A 102 22.62 -22.51 -15.67
C GLU A 102 21.64 -21.33 -15.79
N GLY A 103 22.08 -20.13 -15.41
CA GLY A 103 21.25 -18.92 -15.35
C GLY A 103 20.80 -18.47 -13.95
N PHE A 104 21.20 -19.16 -12.88
CA PHE A 104 21.05 -18.65 -11.52
C PHE A 104 22.06 -17.51 -11.25
N GLU A 105 21.57 -16.31 -10.95
CA GLU A 105 22.38 -15.22 -10.38
C GLU A 105 22.11 -15.11 -8.88
N ALA A 106 23.16 -15.29 -8.08
CA ALA A 106 23.10 -15.05 -6.64
C ALA A 106 22.92 -13.54 -6.35
N PRO A 107 22.20 -13.18 -5.26
CA PRO A 107 21.97 -11.78 -4.88
C PRO A 107 23.25 -11.03 -4.48
#